data_AF-A0A947SL63-F1
#
_entry.id   AF-A0A947SL63-F1
#
_cell.length_a   1.000
_cell.length_b   1.000
_cell.length_c   1.000
_cell.angle_alpha   90.00
_cell.angle_beta   90.00
_cell.angle_gamma   90.00
#
_symmetry.space_group_name_H-M   'P 1'
#
loop_
_entity.id
_entity.type
_entity.pdbx_description
1 polymer ?
#
loop_
_entity_poly.entity_id
_entity_poly.type
_entity_poly.pdbx_seq_one_letter_code
_entity_poly.pdbx_strand_id
1 'polypeptide(L)' 'MNFGRDGPYRPGFWWIRSKKDPRWNADGQSLFVSEGEMPQECKEKLEEFKKIYGEPPDDFEWGYLRD' A
#
# COMPACT_ATOMS: atom_id res chain seq x y z
N MET A 1 -2.84 32.81 -6.84
CA MET A 1 -3.13 31.40 -6.50
C MET A 1 -1.86 30.79 -5.93
N ASN A 2 -1.70 30.82 -4.60
CA ASN A 2 -0.61 30.12 -3.92
C ASN A 2 -1.08 28.68 -3.69
N PHE A 3 -0.62 27.76 -4.52
CA PHE A 3 -0.71 26.34 -4.21
C PHE A 3 0.32 26.06 -3.11
N GLY A 4 -0.11 26.15 -1.84
CA GLY A 4 0.64 25.62 -0.72
C GLY A 4 0.92 24.14 -1.00
N ARG A 5 2.16 23.83 -1.36
CA ARG A 5 2.63 22.53 -1.84
C ARG A 5 3.03 21.60 -0.68
N ASP A 6 2.36 21.76 0.46
CA ASP A 6 2.57 21.01 1.69
C ASP A 6 1.19 20.57 2.23
N GLY A 7 0.47 19.79 1.44
CA GLY A 7 -0.53 18.88 2.00
C GLY A 7 0.20 17.70 2.66
N PRO A 8 -0.38 17.01 3.65
CA PRO A 8 0.24 15.85 4.31
C PRO A 8 0.47 14.65 3.37
N TYR A 9 0.08 14.78 2.10
CA TYR A 9 0.17 13.75 1.09
C TYR A 9 1.42 13.97 0.25
N ARG A 10 2.41 13.10 0.47
CA ARG A 10 3.58 13.01 -0.41
C ARG A 10 3.44 11.79 -1.30
N PRO A 11 4.01 11.82 -2.51
CA PRO A 11 4.21 10.61 -3.26
C PRO A 11 5.11 9.66 -2.44
N GLY A 12 4.88 8.36 -2.61
CA GLY A 12 5.64 7.34 -1.92
C GLY A 12 5.46 5.99 -2.56
N PHE A 13 6.17 5.01 -2.04
CA PHE A 13 6.08 3.63 -2.45
C PHE A 13 5.33 2.85 -1.38
N TRP A 14 4.56 1.85 -1.79
CA TRP A 14 3.93 0.90 -0.87
C TRP A 14 4.31 -0.51 -1.27
N TRP A 15 4.29 -1.40 -0.29
CA TRP A 15 4.53 -2.81 -0.50
C TRP A 15 3.65 -3.65 0.42
N ILE A 16 3.35 -4.83 -0.08
CA ILE A 16 2.62 -5.90 0.58
C ILE A 16 3.46 -7.16 0.41
N ARG A 17 3.74 -7.88 1.49
CA ARG A 17 4.52 -9.12 1.46
C ARG A 17 3.90 -10.16 2.38
N SER A 18 4.11 -11.43 2.05
CA SER A 18 3.85 -12.56 2.94
C SER A 18 5.02 -13.53 2.85
N LYS A 19 5.59 -13.95 4.00
CA LYS A 19 6.67 -14.95 3.99
C LYS A 19 6.17 -16.35 3.61
N LYS A 20 4.90 -16.64 3.87
CA LYS A 20 4.28 -17.94 3.59
C LYS A 20 3.82 -18.07 2.14
N ASP A 21 3.25 -17.01 1.59
CA ASP A 21 2.63 -17.03 0.27
C ASP A 21 3.15 -15.89 -0.61
N PRO A 22 4.15 -16.14 -1.47
CA PRO A 22 4.72 -15.10 -2.33
C PRO A 22 3.72 -14.57 -3.37
N ARG A 23 2.57 -15.22 -3.54
CA ARG A 23 1.45 -14.73 -4.37
C ARG A 23 0.82 -13.46 -3.84
N TRP A 24 0.94 -13.22 -2.52
CA TRP A 24 0.50 -12.01 -1.83
C TRP A 24 1.55 -10.91 -1.84
N ASN A 25 2.68 -11.11 -2.55
CA ASN A 25 3.69 -10.08 -2.69
C ASN A 25 3.31 -9.11 -3.82
N ALA A 26 3.15 -7.83 -3.48
CA ALA A 26 2.95 -6.76 -4.43
C ALA A 26 3.64 -5.49 -3.94
N ASP A 27 4.01 -4.63 -4.87
CA ASP A 27 4.50 -3.30 -4.57
C ASP A 27 4.03 -2.33 -5.65
N GLY A 28 4.01 -1.05 -5.30
CA GLY A 28 3.54 -0.01 -6.17
C GLY A 28 3.95 1.36 -5.68
N GLN A 29 3.66 2.35 -6.52
CA GLN A 29 3.77 3.75 -6.13
C GLN A 29 2.40 4.24 -5.71
N SER A 30 2.36 5.30 -4.91
CA SER A 30 1.16 6.07 -4.68
C SER A 30 1.48 7.53 -4.65
N LEU A 31 0.59 8.34 -5.23
CA LEU A 31 0.69 9.80 -5.20
C LEU A 31 0.34 10.36 -3.82
N PHE A 32 -0.33 9.57 -2.97
CA PHE A 32 -0.86 9.99 -1.68
C PHE A 32 -0.56 8.92 -0.62
N VAL A 33 0.64 8.95 -0.03
CA VAL A 33 0.95 8.17 1.19
C VAL A 33 0.77 9.05 2.42
N SER A 34 0.09 8.55 3.45
CA SER A 34 -0.16 9.24 4.72
C SER A 34 0.43 8.45 5.88
N GLU A 35 0.91 9.15 6.89
CA GLU A 35 1.46 8.50 8.08
C GLU A 35 0.34 7.77 8.85
N GLY A 36 0.49 6.46 9.01
CA GLY A 36 -0.44 5.63 9.78
C GLY A 36 -1.68 5.13 9.01
N GLU A 37 -1.83 5.46 7.73
CA GLU A 37 -2.90 4.91 6.89
C GLU A 37 -2.34 4.16 5.68
N MET A 38 -2.91 2.99 5.40
CA MET A 38 -2.61 2.23 4.19
C MET A 38 -3.02 3.04 2.95
N PRO A 39 -2.12 3.26 1.97
CA PRO A 39 -2.44 3.97 0.74
C PRO A 39 -3.60 3.31 0.00
N GLN A 40 -4.39 4.11 -0.72
CA GLN A 40 -5.57 3.60 -1.44
C GLN A 40 -5.21 2.48 -2.42
N GLU A 41 -4.14 2.67 -3.20
CA GLU A 41 -3.67 1.66 -4.15
C GLU A 41 -3.25 0.34 -3.48
N CYS A 42 -2.70 0.43 -2.27
CA CYS A 42 -2.37 -0.73 -1.45
C CYS A 42 -3.64 -1.45 -0.95
N LYS A 43 -4.66 -0.69 -0.52
CA LYS A 43 -5.98 -1.24 -0.13
C LYS A 43 -6.66 -1.94 -1.29
N GLU A 44 -6.68 -1.30 -2.47
CA GLU A 44 -7.25 -1.88 -3.69
C GLU A 44 -6.54 -3.19 -4.05
N LYS A 45 -5.21 -3.23 -3.97
CA LYS A 45 -4.44 -4.45 -4.25
C LYS A 45 -4.72 -5.56 -3.25
N LEU A 46 -4.85 -5.20 -1.97
CA LEU A 46 -5.26 -6.13 -0.92
C LEU A 46 -6.64 -6.71 -1.19
N GLU A 47 -7.61 -5.90 -1.64
CA GLU A 47 -8.94 -6.38 -2.03
C GLU A 47 -8.91 -7.27 -3.27
N GLU A 48 -8.10 -6.94 -4.28
CA GLU A 48 -7.88 -7.81 -5.44
C GLU A 48 -7.33 -9.18 -5.00
N PHE A 49 -6.30 -9.20 -4.16
CA PHE A 49 -5.73 -10.43 -3.63
C PHE A 49 -6.73 -11.21 -2.79
N LYS A 50 -7.58 -10.52 -2.01
CA LYS A 50 -8.66 -11.20 -1.31
C LYS A 50 -9.67 -11.87 -2.24
N LYS A 51 -9.98 -11.24 -3.38
CA LYS A 51 -10.86 -11.83 -4.40
C LYS A 51 -10.21 -13.00 -5.14
N ILE A 52 -8.91 -12.94 -5.40
CA ILE A 52 -8.17 -13.95 -6.19
C ILE A 52 -7.76 -15.15 -5.32
N TYR A 53 -7.25 -14.89 -4.13
CA TYR A 53 -6.62 -15.89 -3.26
C TYR A 53 -7.43 -16.21 -1.99
N GLY A 54 -8.44 -15.39 -1.64
CA GLY A 54 -9.28 -15.59 -0.46
C GLY A 54 -8.82 -14.78 0.74
N GLU A 55 -8.47 -15.43 1.84
CA GLU A 55 -8.09 -14.74 3.06
C GLU A 55 -6.59 -14.39 3.06
N PRO A 56 -6.20 -13.20 3.57
CA PRO A 56 -4.80 -12.86 3.71
C PRO A 56 -4.11 -13.83 4.67
N PRO A 57 -2.86 -14.25 4.37
CA PRO A 57 -2.11 -15.13 5.25
C PRO A 57 -1.80 -14.43 6.58
N ASP A 58 -1.64 -15.22 7.65
CA ASP A 58 -1.35 -14.71 9.00
C ASP A 58 -0.06 -13.86 9.08
N ASP A 59 0.89 -14.12 8.19
CA ASP A 59 2.17 -13.40 8.08
C ASP A 59 2.11 -12.27 7.03
N PHE A 60 0.91 -11.76 6.76
CA PHE A 60 0.73 -10.63 5.85
C PHE A 60 1.31 -9.36 6.49
N GLU A 61 2.27 -8.76 5.79
CA GLU A 61 2.89 -7.50 6.17
C GLU A 61 2.67 -6.47 5.07
N TRP A 62 2.44 -5.22 5.47
CA TRP A 62 2.38 -4.10 4.54
C TRP A 62 3.19 -2.93 5.09
N GLY A 63 3.66 -2.10 4.19
CA GLY A 63 4.40 -0.90 4.55
C GLY A 63 4.35 0.15 3.46
N TYR A 64 4.82 1.34 3.80
CA TYR A 64 4.99 2.43 2.85
C TYR A 64 6.31 3.16 3.14
N LEU A 65 6.89 3.70 2.08
CA LEU A 65 8.07 4.55 2.10
C LEU A 65 7.65 5.90 1.52
N ARG A 66 7.88 6.98 2.26
CA ARG A 66 7.73 8.34 1.73
C ARG A 66 8.98 8.70 0.93
N ASP A 67 8.79 9.33 -0.22
CA ASP A 67 9.88 9.97 -0.98
C ASP A 67 10.22 11.34 -0.37
#